data_AF-A0A7V0P2N1-F1
#
_entry.id   AF-A0A7V0P2N1-F1
#
_cell.length_a   1.000
_cell.length_b   1.000
_cell.length_c   1.000
_cell.angle_alpha   90.00
_cell.angle_beta   90.00
_cell.angle_gamma   90.00
#
_symmetry.space_group_name_H-M   'P 1'
#
loop_
_entity.id
_entity.type
_entity.pdbx_description
1 polymer ?
#
loop_
_entity_poly.entity_id
_entity_poly.type
_entity_poly.pdbx_seq_one_letter_code
_entity_poly.pdbx_strand_id
1 'polypeptide(L)' 'NSGYFMCLRLRTVDAEELRLHLLNKYGVGVISLGKVDIRIAFSCVEEEDIQNIFDIIFQAIKDIEEIS' A
#
# COMPACT_ATOMS: atom_id res chain seq x y z
N ASN A 1 0.75 -9.36 -21.20
CA ASN A 1 1.38 -8.88 -19.95
C ASN A 1 0.83 -7.52 -19.60
N SER A 2 -0.35 -7.46 -18.96
CA SER A 2 -1.11 -6.20 -18.80
C SER A 2 -1.86 -6.09 -17.47
N GLY A 3 -1.36 -6.74 -16.40
CA GLY A 3 -2.02 -6.80 -15.09
C GLY A 3 -1.05 -7.21 -13.98
N TYR A 4 0.11 -6.55 -13.89
CA TYR A 4 1.12 -6.86 -12.87
C TYR A 4 1.14 -5.86 -11.71
N PHE A 5 0.67 -4.64 -11.95
CA PHE A 5 0.81 -3.53 -11.04
C PHE A 5 -0.47 -2.69 -10.95
N MET A 6 -0.86 -2.32 -9.73
CA MET A 6 -1.90 -1.32 -9.49
C MET A 6 -1.22 -0.09 -8.91
N CYS A 7 -1.59 1.10 -9.40
CA CYS A 7 -1.19 2.34 -8.75
C CYS A 7 -2.37 2.90 -7.96
N LEU A 8 -2.11 3.27 -6.70
CA LEU A 8 -3.06 3.98 -5.85
C LEU A 8 -2.55 5.38 -5.58
N ARG A 9 -3.44 6.35 -5.70
CA ARG A 9 -3.20 7.73 -5.29
C ARG A 9 -3.76 7.95 -3.88
N LEU A 10 -2.86 8.15 -2.94
CA LEU A 10 -3.13 8.52 -1.55
C LEU A 10 -3.68 9.95 -1.49
N ARG A 11 -4.62 10.17 -0.56
CA ARG A 11 -5.29 11.46 -0.38
C ARG A 11 -4.85 12.19 0.87
N THR A 12 -4.45 11.47 1.90
CA THR A 12 -4.32 12.00 3.26
C THR A 12 -2.92 11.83 3.85
N VAL A 13 -2.15 10.83 3.41
CA VAL A 13 -0.82 10.51 3.97
C VAL A 13 0.27 10.52 2.89
N ASP A 14 1.53 10.68 3.31
CA ASP A 14 2.69 10.60 2.42
C ASP A 14 2.98 9.15 2.02
N ALA A 15 3.30 8.94 0.75
CA ALA A 15 3.52 7.61 0.19
C ALA A 15 4.76 6.90 0.73
N GLU A 16 5.83 7.63 1.08
CA GLU A 16 7.02 7.03 1.66
C GLU A 16 6.81 6.63 3.11
N GLU A 17 6.08 7.46 3.87
CA GLU A 17 5.66 7.13 5.23
C GLU A 17 4.80 5.85 5.25
N LEU A 18 3.76 5.80 4.41
CA LEU A 18 2.91 4.61 4.29
C LEU A 18 3.72 3.38 3.87
N ARG A 19 4.66 3.51 2.92
CA ARG A 19 5.52 2.42 2.48
C ARG A 19 6.34 1.83 3.62
N LEU A 20 6.97 2.69 4.43
CA LEU A 20 7.77 2.25 5.57
C LEU A 20 6.90 1.62 6.66
N HIS A 21 5.72 2.19 6.93
CA HIS A 21 4.80 1.67 7.92
C HIS A 21 4.29 0.27 7.53
N LEU A 22 3.88 0.08 6.28
CA LEU A 22 3.47 -1.20 5.72
C LEU A 22 4.57 -2.25 5.84
N LEU A 23 5.81 -1.89 5.49
CA LEU A 23 6.94 -2.81 5.56
C LEU A 23 7.25 -3.22 7.00
N ASN A 24 7.28 -2.27 7.92
CA ASN A 24 7.73 -2.50 9.29
C ASN A 24 6.67 -3.16 10.18
N LYS A 25 5.39 -2.77 10.05
CA LYS A 25 4.31 -3.24 10.93
C LYS A 25 3.54 -4.41 10.34
N TYR A 26 3.36 -4.42 9.02
CA TYR A 26 2.51 -5.38 8.32
C TYR A 26 3.27 -6.38 7.45
N GLY A 27 4.58 -6.16 7.23
CA GLY A 27 5.39 -7.00 6.34
C GLY A 27 5.00 -6.87 4.85
N VAL A 28 4.22 -5.86 4.49
CA VAL A 28 3.74 -5.64 3.12
C VAL A 28 4.66 -4.67 2.38
N GLY A 29 5.21 -5.12 1.25
CA GLY A 29 6.06 -4.31 0.39
C GLY A 29 5.26 -3.60 -0.71
N VAL A 30 5.38 -2.27 -0.78
CA VAL A 30 4.90 -1.45 -1.90
C VAL A 30 6.02 -0.57 -2.44
N ILE A 31 5.82 -0.01 -3.64
CA ILE A 31 6.76 0.93 -4.27
C ILE A 31 6.16 2.33 -4.17
N SER A 32 6.85 3.26 -3.52
CA SER A 32 6.48 4.69 -3.57
C SER A 32 6.97 5.29 -4.90
N LEU A 33 6.09 5.96 -5.63
CA LEU A 33 6.38 6.62 -6.91
C LEU A 33 6.41 8.16 -6.80
N GLY A 34 6.32 8.70 -5.58
CA GLY A 34 6.29 10.13 -5.32
C GLY A 34 5.75 10.43 -3.93
N LYS A 35 5.14 11.60 -3.74
CA LYS A 35 4.54 11.97 -2.44
C LYS A 35 3.18 11.31 -2.19
N VAL A 36 2.43 10.99 -3.25
CA VAL A 36 1.04 10.57 -3.13
C VAL A 36 0.73 9.29 -3.88
N ASP A 37 1.67 8.73 -4.64
CA ASP A 37 1.39 7.56 -5.48
C ASP A 37 2.19 6.36 -4.98
N ILE A 38 1.49 5.24 -4.75
CA ILE A 38 2.10 3.94 -4.47
C ILE A 38 1.74 2.95 -5.57
N ARG A 39 2.63 1.99 -5.80
CA ARG A 39 2.45 0.89 -6.74
C ARG A 39 2.56 -0.44 -6.02
N ILE A 40 1.56 -1.29 -6.25
CA ILE A 40 1.42 -2.62 -5.67
C ILE A 40 1.67 -3.64 -6.77
N ALA A 41 2.56 -4.61 -6.53
CA ALA A 41 2.83 -5.71 -7.46
C ALA A 41 1.95 -6.92 -7.08
N PHE A 42 0.78 -7.05 -7.71
CA PHE A 42 -0.16 -8.14 -7.41
C PHE A 42 0.05 -9.38 -8.29
N SER A 43 1.05 -9.36 -9.18
CA SER A 43 1.32 -10.49 -10.10
C SER A 43 1.72 -11.80 -9.44
N CYS A 44 2.11 -11.75 -8.18
CA CYS A 44 2.54 -12.91 -7.39
C CYS A 44 1.61 -13.14 -6.19
N VAL A 45 0.41 -12.56 -6.22
CA VAL A 45 -0.58 -12.63 -5.15
C VAL A 45 -1.77 -13.41 -5.67
N GLU A 46 -2.23 -14.41 -4.92
CA GLU A 46 -3.45 -15.16 -5.23
C GLU A 46 -4.68 -14.25 -5.14
N GLU A 47 -5.70 -14.48 -5.96
CA GLU A 47 -6.89 -13.60 -6.03
C GLU A 47 -7.56 -13.39 -4.67
N GLU A 48 -7.59 -14.44 -3.84
CA GLU A 48 -8.17 -14.46 -2.50
C GLU A 48 -7.43 -13.52 -1.52
N ASP A 49 -6.13 -13.31 -1.72
CA ASP A 49 -5.29 -12.46 -0.86
C ASP A 49 -5.34 -10.98 -1.24
N ILE A 50 -5.84 -10.65 -2.43
CA ILE A 50 -5.90 -9.26 -2.92
C ILE A 50 -6.71 -8.40 -1.96
N GLN A 51 -7.89 -8.86 -1.55
CA GLN A 51 -8.75 -8.11 -0.62
C GLN A 51 -8.02 -7.80 0.70
N ASN A 52 -7.36 -8.81 1.27
CA ASN A 52 -6.62 -8.67 2.51
C ASN A 52 -5.47 -7.66 2.40
N ILE A 53 -4.76 -7.61 1.25
CA ILE A 53 -3.73 -6.58 1.01
C ILE A 53 -4.34 -5.18 1.04
N PHE A 54 -5.49 -4.97 0.40
CA PHE A 54 -6.14 -3.65 0.42
C PHE A 54 -6.65 -3.27 1.82
N ASP A 55 -7.15 -4.23 2.59
CA ASP A 55 -7.59 -4.01 3.96
C ASP A 55 -6.41 -3.61 4.86
N ILE A 56 -5.26 -4.28 4.70
CA ILE A 56 -4.01 -3.92 5.38
C ILE A 56 -3.54 -2.52 5.00
N ILE A 57 -3.57 -2.17 3.70
CA ILE A 57 -3.19 -0.83 3.23
C ILE A 57 -4.10 0.24 3.82
N PHE A 58 -5.41 -0.02 3.86
CA PHE A 58 -6.37 0.89 4.46
C PHE A 58 -6.13 1.07 5.97
N GLN A 59 -5.89 -0.03 6.70
CA GLN A 59 -5.59 0.03 8.12
C GLN A 59 -4.28 0.78 8.39
N ALA A 60 -3.24 0.55 7.59
CA ALA A 60 -1.98 1.27 7.70
C ALA A 60 -2.14 2.79 7.49
N ILE A 61 -3.03 3.22 6.57
CA ILE A 61 -3.37 4.63 6.41
C ILE A 61 -4.04 5.17 7.66
N LYS A 62 -5.00 4.42 8.25
CA LYS A 62 -5.70 4.83 9.47
C LYS A 62 -4.76 4.97 10.66
N ASP A 63 -3.82 4.04 10.81
CA ASP A 63 -2.83 4.10 11.88
C ASP A 63 -1.98 5.38 11.81
N ILE A 64 -1.60 5.81 10.60
CA ILE A 64 -0.84 7.06 10.39
C ILE A 64 -1.72 8.29 10.67
N GLU A 65 -2.99 8.26 10.24
CA GLU A 65 -3.96 9.33 10.51
C GLU A 65 -4.24 9.52 12.00
N GLU A 66 -4.27 8.45 12.81
CA GLU A 66 -4.50 8.53 14.27
C GLU A 66 -3.31 9.10 15.05
N ILE A 67 -2.11 9.05 14.47
CA ILE A 67 -0.87 9.58 15.08
C ILE A 67 -0.66 11.07 14.74
N SER A 68 -1.39 11.60 13.75
CA SER A 68 -1.24 12.95 13.20
C SER A 68 -2.15 13.99 13.84
#